data_AF-A0A2V8V4J7-F1
#
_entry.id   AF-A0A2V8V4J7-F1
#
_cell.length_a   1.000
_cell.length_b   1.000
_cell.length_c   1.000
_cell.angle_alpha   90.00
_cell.angle_beta   90.00
_cell.angle_gamma   90.00
#
_symmetry.space_group_name_H-M   'P 1'
#
loop_
_entity.id
_entity.type
_entity.pdbx_description
1 polymer ?
#
loop_
_entity_poly.entity_id
_entity_poly.type
_entity_poly.pdbx_seq_one_letter_code
_entity_poly.pdbx_strand_id
1 'polypeptide(L)'
;MQDKARTAPNNSLNHPAFKFGCILGGTAAIARVHVIVRRCVHVSTNMNETLSIRIDPKTKRRLDALSKRSKRSKSFLAAEAIAAYVDSEEWQLGEVQAGIAELDSERKIGHEKVVKWLKSWGKPSETKTPR
;
A
#
# COMPACT_ATOMS: atom_id res chain seq x y z
N MET A 1 3.20 2.32 33.74
CA MET A 1 3.88 3.62 33.98
C MET A 1 3.91 4.35 32.64
N GLN A 2 2.89 5.19 32.44
CA GLN A 2 2.72 6.27 31.45
C GLN A 2 2.83 5.97 29.95
N ASP A 3 1.63 5.90 29.34
CA ASP A 3 1.30 6.46 28.03
C ASP A 3 1.92 7.84 27.80
N LYS A 4 2.49 8.05 26.62
CA LYS A 4 2.68 9.39 26.05
C LYS A 4 2.17 9.43 24.62
N ALA A 5 0.88 9.75 24.52
CA ALA A 5 0.37 10.53 23.41
C ALA A 5 1.12 11.87 23.35
N ARG A 6 1.62 12.24 22.17
CA ARG A 6 2.07 13.60 21.86
C ARG A 6 1.74 13.89 20.40
N THR A 7 0.56 14.46 20.14
CA THR A 7 0.32 15.89 19.87
C THR A 7 0.65 16.29 18.44
N ALA A 8 -0.40 16.43 17.63
CA ALA A 8 -0.38 17.08 16.33
C ALA A 8 -0.12 18.60 16.49
N PRO A 9 0.72 19.22 15.65
CA PRO A 9 0.85 20.67 15.64
C PRO A 9 -0.32 21.33 14.90
N ASN A 10 -1.11 22.04 15.72
CA ASN A 10 -1.95 23.19 15.37
C ASN A 10 -1.18 24.17 14.47
N ASN A 11 -1.72 24.48 13.29
CA ASN A 11 -1.31 25.67 12.56
C ASN A 11 -2.52 26.43 11.99
N SER A 12 -2.95 27.39 12.81
CA SER A 12 -3.26 28.77 12.43
C SER A 12 -3.97 28.99 11.09
N LEU A 13 -5.28 29.20 11.24
CA LEU A 13 -6.07 30.22 10.55
C LEU A 13 -5.23 31.31 9.88
N ASN A 14 -5.38 31.44 8.56
CA ASN A 14 -5.08 32.65 7.82
C ASN A 14 -6.30 32.99 6.97
N HIS A 15 -7.15 33.86 7.51
CA HIS A 15 -8.28 34.48 6.83
C HIS A 15 -7.87 35.90 6.44
N PRO A 16 -7.67 36.23 5.15
CA PRO A 16 -7.65 37.63 4.75
C PRO A 16 -9.10 38.11 4.58
N ALA A 17 -9.52 38.96 5.52
CA ALA A 17 -10.68 39.82 5.38
C ALA A 17 -10.43 40.81 4.24
N PHE A 18 -11.06 40.59 3.09
CA PHE A 18 -11.12 41.59 2.01
C PHE A 18 -12.50 42.25 2.03
N LYS A 19 -12.53 43.45 2.61
CA LYS A 19 -13.58 44.45 2.37
C LYS A 19 -13.47 44.89 0.90
N PHE A 20 -14.52 44.69 0.11
CA PHE A 20 -14.71 45.42 -1.14
C PHE A 20 -16.12 46.03 -1.15
N GLY A 21 -16.14 47.34 -1.27
CA GLY A 21 -17.32 48.18 -1.14
C GLY A 21 -18.30 48.05 -2.30
N CYS A 22 -19.57 48.27 -1.96
CA CYS A 22 -20.64 48.54 -2.91
C CYS A 22 -20.39 49.89 -3.62
N ILE A 23 -20.38 49.89 -4.95
CA ILE A 23 -20.66 51.07 -5.75
C ILE A 23 -21.92 50.75 -6.56
N LEU A 24 -23.00 51.45 -6.24
CA LEU A 24 -24.22 51.53 -7.04
C LEU A 24 -23.94 52.30 -8.32
N GLY A 25 -24.43 51.80 -9.46
CA GLY A 25 -24.57 52.61 -10.66
C GLY A 25 -24.78 51.82 -11.95
N GLY A 26 -26.02 51.81 -12.44
CA GLY A 26 -26.29 52.14 -13.84
C GLY A 26 -26.33 51.00 -14.88
N THR A 27 -27.56 50.69 -15.27
CA THR A 27 -28.03 50.48 -16.66
C THR A 27 -27.47 49.32 -17.50
N ALA A 28 -28.34 48.32 -17.65
CA ALA A 28 -28.70 47.60 -18.88
C ALA A 28 -27.75 47.68 -20.10
N ALA A 29 -27.15 46.54 -20.43
CA ALA A 29 -26.81 46.19 -21.81
C ALA A 29 -26.86 44.66 -22.00
N ILE A 30 -27.69 44.26 -22.96
CA ILE A 30 -27.87 42.91 -23.49
C ILE A 30 -26.57 42.48 -24.18
N ALA A 31 -25.98 41.33 -23.83
CA ALA A 31 -25.14 40.57 -24.76
C ALA A 31 -24.79 39.17 -24.26
N ARG A 32 -25.10 38.20 -25.13
CA ARG A 32 -24.40 36.92 -25.35
C ARG A 32 -24.60 35.82 -24.32
N VAL A 33 -25.49 34.91 -24.70
CA VAL A 33 -25.45 33.47 -24.36
C VAL A 33 -24.09 32.93 -24.79
N HIS A 34 -23.10 32.99 -23.90
CA HIS A 34 -21.95 32.10 -23.99
C HIS A 34 -22.35 30.80 -23.30
N VAL A 35 -22.62 29.77 -24.10
CA VAL A 35 -22.58 28.39 -23.64
C VAL A 35 -21.14 28.10 -23.25
N ILE A 36 -20.78 28.39 -22.01
CA ILE A 36 -19.53 27.93 -21.43
C ILE A 36 -19.76 26.47 -21.09
N VAL A 37 -19.36 25.58 -21.99
CA VAL A 37 -19.13 24.17 -21.68
C VAL A 37 -18.09 24.16 -20.57
N ARG A 38 -18.58 24.08 -19.33
CA ARG A 38 -17.76 23.92 -18.14
C ARG A 38 -17.02 22.59 -18.32
N ARG A 39 -15.79 22.66 -18.81
CA ARG A 39 -14.88 21.52 -18.84
C ARG A 39 -14.65 21.15 -17.39
N CYS A 40 -15.42 20.16 -16.92
CA CYS A 40 -15.20 19.55 -15.63
C CYS A 40 -13.88 18.78 -15.76
N VAL A 41 -12.76 19.46 -15.50
CA VAL A 41 -11.51 18.77 -15.19
C VAL A 41 -11.69 18.26 -13.77
N HIS A 42 -12.37 17.12 -13.67
CA HIS A 42 -12.36 16.35 -12.45
C HIS A 42 -10.97 15.75 -12.34
N VAL A 43 -10.11 16.37 -11.53
CA VAL A 43 -8.87 15.74 -11.07
C VAL A 43 -9.29 14.62 -10.12
N SER A 44 -9.44 13.39 -10.66
CA SER A 44 -9.60 12.20 -9.84
C SER A 44 -8.27 11.96 -9.12
N THR A 45 -8.21 12.27 -7.82
CA THR A 45 -7.31 11.54 -6.93
C THR A 45 -7.82 10.11 -6.82
N ASN A 46 -7.44 9.25 -7.78
CA ASN A 46 -7.81 7.85 -7.76
C ASN A 46 -6.95 7.14 -6.71
N MET A 47 -7.52 6.95 -5.52
CA MET A 47 -6.95 6.06 -4.49
C MET A 47 -7.13 4.57 -4.85
N ASN A 48 -7.60 4.26 -6.08
CA ASN A 48 -7.82 2.92 -6.57
C ASN A 48 -7.35 2.80 -8.03
N GLU A 49 -6.79 1.64 -8.34
CA GLU A 49 -6.42 1.22 -9.69
C GLU A 49 -7.39 0.14 -10.17
N THR A 50 -7.70 0.13 -11.46
CA THR A 50 -8.60 -0.88 -12.05
C THR A 50 -7.80 -1.93 -12.79
N LEU A 51 -7.99 -3.20 -12.40
CA LEU A 51 -7.39 -4.35 -13.04
C LEU A 51 -8.48 -5.25 -13.66
N SER A 52 -8.33 -5.59 -14.95
CA SER A 52 -9.21 -6.54 -15.64
C SER A 52 -8.53 -7.91 -15.73
N ILE A 53 -9.08 -8.91 -15.05
CA ILE A 53 -8.53 -10.27 -14.98
C ILE A 53 -9.49 -11.31 -15.56
N ARG A 54 -8.91 -12.31 -16.23
CA ARG A 54 -9.64 -13.53 -16.64
C ARG A 54 -9.55 -14.56 -15.53
N ILE A 55 -10.69 -15.07 -15.11
CA ILE A 55 -10.79 -16.17 -14.14
C ILE A 55 -11.72 -17.24 -14.70
N ASP A 56 -11.51 -18.48 -14.29
CA ASP A 56 -12.34 -19.59 -14.72
C ASP A 56 -13.80 -19.45 -14.18
N PRO A 57 -14.80 -20.00 -14.87
CA PRO A 57 -16.20 -19.88 -14.45
C PRO A 57 -16.51 -20.51 -13.09
N LYS A 58 -15.74 -21.52 -12.65
CA LYS A 58 -15.93 -22.14 -11.34
C LYS A 58 -15.46 -21.19 -10.23
N THR A 59 -14.30 -20.55 -10.36
CA THR A 59 -13.84 -19.53 -9.41
C THR A 59 -14.77 -18.32 -9.35
N LYS A 60 -15.24 -17.81 -10.50
CA LYS A 60 -16.23 -16.71 -10.53
C LYS A 60 -17.48 -17.05 -9.72
N ARG A 61 -18.01 -18.26 -9.84
CA ARG A 61 -19.18 -18.74 -9.08
C ARG A 61 -18.91 -18.83 -7.58
N ARG A 62 -17.73 -19.34 -7.19
CA ARG A 62 -17.32 -19.40 -5.79
C ARG A 62 -17.18 -18.01 -5.18
N LEU A 63 -16.58 -17.07 -5.91
CA LEU A 63 -16.42 -15.68 -5.48
C LEU A 63 -17.78 -14.98 -5.32
N ASP A 64 -18.72 -15.20 -6.25
CA ASP A 64 -20.07 -14.64 -6.17
C ASP A 64 -20.88 -15.22 -5.00
N ALA A 65 -20.69 -16.50 -4.68
CA ALA A 65 -21.31 -17.10 -3.51
C ALA A 65 -20.68 -16.62 -2.19
N LEU A 66 -19.37 -16.34 -2.21
CA LEU A 66 -18.65 -15.80 -1.05
C LEU A 66 -19.07 -14.35 -0.77
N SER A 67 -19.15 -13.50 -1.80
CA SER A 67 -19.55 -12.09 -1.67
C SER A 67 -20.95 -11.94 -1.05
N LYS A 68 -21.90 -12.80 -1.45
CA LYS A 68 -23.25 -12.86 -0.89
C LYS A 68 -23.26 -13.21 0.59
N ARG A 69 -22.41 -14.15 1.01
CA ARG A 69 -22.32 -14.59 2.41
C ARG A 69 -21.59 -13.59 3.31
N SER A 70 -20.51 -12.99 2.82
CA SER A 70 -19.70 -12.02 3.59
C SER A 70 -20.26 -10.59 3.56
N LYS A 71 -21.28 -10.32 2.72
CA LYS A 71 -21.83 -8.97 2.46
C LYS A 71 -20.76 -7.99 1.97
N ARG A 72 -19.76 -8.47 1.23
CA ARG A 72 -18.69 -7.67 0.61
C ARG A 72 -18.82 -7.72 -0.90
N SER A 73 -18.34 -6.68 -1.59
CA SER A 73 -18.36 -6.67 -3.05
C SER A 73 -17.34 -7.68 -3.62
N LYS A 74 -17.59 -8.17 -4.84
CA LYS A 74 -16.65 -9.06 -5.53
C LYS A 74 -15.30 -8.41 -5.76
N SER A 75 -15.28 -7.13 -6.13
CA SER A 75 -14.06 -6.37 -6.35
C SER A 75 -13.25 -6.20 -5.06
N PHE A 76 -13.93 -5.98 -3.92
CA PHE A 76 -13.25 -5.92 -2.62
C PHE A 76 -12.56 -7.26 -2.28
N LEU A 77 -13.28 -8.37 -2.38
CA LEU A 77 -12.72 -9.70 -2.09
C LEU A 77 -11.61 -10.09 -3.08
N ALA A 78 -11.72 -9.68 -4.35
CA ALA A 78 -10.67 -9.91 -5.34
C ALA A 78 -9.42 -9.09 -5.03
N ALA A 79 -9.57 -7.81 -4.69
CA ALA A 79 -8.45 -6.96 -4.30
C ALA A 79 -7.76 -7.47 -3.02
N GLU A 80 -8.54 -7.87 -2.01
CA GLU A 80 -8.03 -8.45 -0.77
C GLU A 80 -7.25 -9.74 -1.03
N ALA A 81 -7.77 -10.64 -1.87
CA ALA A 81 -7.09 -11.88 -2.22
C ALA A 81 -5.78 -11.64 -3.00
N ILE A 82 -5.77 -10.65 -3.90
CA ILE A 82 -4.57 -10.28 -4.66
C ILE A 82 -3.52 -9.66 -3.74
N ALA A 83 -3.92 -8.73 -2.85
CA ALA A 83 -3.00 -8.12 -1.89
C ALA A 83 -2.36 -9.18 -0.98
N ALA A 84 -3.18 -10.07 -0.40
CA ALA A 84 -2.68 -11.15 0.44
C ALA A 84 -1.71 -12.09 -0.31
N TYR A 85 -1.96 -12.36 -1.59
CA TYR A 85 -1.05 -13.16 -2.41
C TYR A 85 0.28 -12.44 -2.65
N VAL A 86 0.23 -11.17 -3.09
CA VAL A 86 1.43 -10.36 -3.34
C VAL A 86 2.29 -10.24 -2.08
N ASP A 87 1.69 -9.86 -0.94
CA ASP A 87 2.41 -9.74 0.33
C ASP A 87 3.12 -11.05 0.71
N SER A 88 2.47 -12.20 0.46
CA SER A 88 3.03 -13.52 0.79
C SER A 88 4.18 -13.94 -0.12
N GLU A 89 4.14 -13.55 -1.39
CA GLU A 89 5.15 -13.90 -2.40
C GLU A 89 6.34 -12.95 -2.34
N GLU A 90 6.11 -11.65 -2.14
CA GLU A 90 7.16 -10.64 -2.05
C GLU A 90 8.11 -10.92 -0.90
N TRP A 91 7.58 -11.32 0.27
CA TRP A 91 8.43 -11.72 1.40
C TRP A 91 9.31 -12.93 1.04
N GLN A 92 8.74 -13.97 0.43
CA GLN A 92 9.47 -15.19 0.10
C GLN A 92 10.56 -14.94 -0.94
N LEU A 93 10.22 -14.24 -2.02
CA LEU A 93 11.15 -13.94 -3.10
C LEU A 93 12.23 -12.96 -2.64
N GLY A 94 11.88 -12.00 -1.79
CA GLY A 94 12.83 -11.06 -1.19
C GLY A 94 13.91 -11.77 -0.36
N GLU A 95 13.51 -12.68 0.53
CA GLU A 95 14.44 -13.44 1.39
C GLU A 95 15.34 -14.37 0.55
N VAL A 96 14.78 -15.04 -0.45
CA VAL A 96 15.58 -15.88 -1.37
C VAL A 96 16.61 -15.04 -2.11
N GLN A 97 16.21 -13.90 -2.66
CA GLN A 97 17.11 -13.02 -3.39
C GLN A 97 18.21 -12.44 -2.50
N ALA A 98 17.86 -12.10 -1.25
CA ALA A 98 18.83 -11.66 -0.25
C ALA A 98 19.84 -12.76 0.08
N GLY A 99 19.38 -14.00 0.28
CA GLY A 99 20.26 -15.15 0.53
C GLY A 99 21.21 -15.43 -0.63
N ILE A 100 20.74 -15.34 -1.89
CA ILE A 100 21.59 -15.49 -3.07
C ILE A 100 22.66 -14.38 -3.10
N ALA A 101 22.26 -13.12 -2.89
CA ALA A 101 23.20 -12.01 -2.86
C ALA A 101 24.25 -12.17 -1.73
N GLU A 102 23.88 -12.73 -0.59
CA GLU A 102 24.81 -13.02 0.50
C GLU A 102 25.84 -14.09 0.10
N LEU A 103 25.39 -15.17 -0.54
CA LEU A 103 26.26 -16.24 -1.06
C LEU A 103 27.25 -15.74 -2.12
N ASP A 104 26.78 -14.86 -3.01
CA ASP A 104 27.61 -14.21 -4.04
C ASP A 104 28.62 -13.24 -3.41
N SER A 105 28.27 -12.60 -2.29
CA SER A 105 29.15 -11.69 -1.55
C SER A 105 30.22 -12.38 -0.67
N GLU A 106 30.46 -13.68 -0.86
CA GLU A 106 31.37 -14.53 -0.07
C GLU A 106 31.10 -14.58 1.45
N ARG A 107 29.95 -14.07 1.91
CA ARG A 107 29.50 -14.18 3.31
C ARG A 107 28.91 -15.56 3.57
N LYS A 108 29.76 -16.58 3.50
CA LYS A 108 29.40 -17.99 3.66
C LYS A 108 30.37 -18.71 4.59
N ILE A 109 29.84 -19.68 5.33
CA ILE A 109 30.64 -20.56 6.18
C ILE A 109 30.80 -21.90 5.48
N GLY A 110 32.04 -22.38 5.37
CA GLY A 110 32.33 -23.69 4.78
C GLY A 110 31.62 -24.83 5.52
N HIS A 111 31.08 -25.78 4.75
CA HIS A 111 30.31 -26.91 5.25
C HIS A 111 31.02 -27.67 6.40
N GLU A 112 32.32 -27.92 6.27
CA GLU A 112 33.10 -28.64 7.29
C GLU A 112 33.14 -27.93 8.65
N LYS A 113 33.22 -26.59 8.66
CA LYS A 113 33.20 -25.79 9.90
C LYS A 113 31.84 -25.93 10.59
N VAL A 114 30.75 -25.89 9.83
CA VAL A 114 29.39 -26.08 10.34
C VAL A 114 29.21 -27.50 10.88
N VAL A 115 29.66 -28.52 10.15
CA VAL A 115 29.59 -29.93 10.59
C VAL A 115 30.37 -30.16 11.89
N LYS A 116 31.57 -29.60 12.01
CA LYS A 116 32.37 -29.71 13.23
C LYS A 116 31.67 -29.07 14.43
N TRP A 117 31.04 -27.91 14.22
CA TRP A 117 30.26 -27.22 15.24
C TRP A 117 29.01 -28.01 15.66
N LEU A 118 28.20 -28.47 14.70
CA LEU A 118 27.01 -29.29 14.97
C LEU A 118 27.33 -30.57 15.75
N LYS A 119 28.46 -31.23 15.46
CA LYS A 119 28.93 -32.42 16.18
C LYS A 119 29.34 -32.16 17.64
N SER A 120 29.54 -30.91 18.02
CA SER A 120 29.90 -30.50 19.38
C SER A 120 28.70 -30.18 20.27
N TRP A 121 27.50 -30.01 19.69
CA TRP A 121 26.29 -29.68 20.43
C TRP A 121 25.96 -30.73 21.50
N GLY A 122 25.55 -30.25 22.69
CA GLY A 122 25.15 -31.12 23.81
C GLY A 122 26.32 -31.81 24.52
N LYS A 123 27.57 -31.47 24.18
CA LYS A 123 28.77 -31.96 24.86
C LYS A 123 29.35 -30.88 25.77
N PRO A 124 30.08 -31.24 26.84
CA PRO A 124 30.82 -30.28 27.65
C PRO A 124 31.85 -29.46 26.85
N SER A 125 32.22 -29.92 25.65
CA SER A 125 33.18 -29.30 24.74
C SER A 125 32.53 -28.57 23.54
N GLU A 126 31.29 -28.09 23.70
CA GLU A 126 30.58 -27.34 22.67
C GLU A 126 31.38 -26.12 22.19
N THR A 127 31.60 -26.01 20.88
CA THR A 127 32.35 -24.91 20.27
C THR A 127 31.44 -23.73 19.92
N LYS A 128 32.02 -22.52 19.87
CA LYS A 128 31.29 -21.31 19.46
C LYS A 128 30.82 -21.40 18.01
N THR A 129 29.67 -20.79 17.72
CA THR A 129 29.11 -20.70 16.37
C THR A 129 30.15 -20.13 15.39
N PRO A 130 30.43 -20.82 14.28
CA PRO A 130 31.32 -20.29 13.25
C PRO A 130 30.72 -19.01 12.66
N ARG A 131 31.58 -18.06 12.31
CA ARG A 131 31.21 -16.80 11.64
C ARG A 131 31.96 -16.69 10.32
#